data_AF-A0A5C6V9K4-F1
#
_entry.id   AF-A0A5C6V9K4-F1
#
_cell.length_a   1.000
_cell.length_b   1.000
_cell.length_c   1.000
_cell.angle_alpha   90.00
_cell.angle_beta   90.00
_cell.angle_gamma   90.00
#
_symmetry.space_group_name_H-M   'P 1'
#
loop_
_entity.id
_entity.type
_entity.pdbx_description
1 polymer ?
#
loop_
_entity_poly.entity_id
_entity_poly.type
_entity_poly.pdbx_seq_one_letter_code
_entity_poly.pdbx_strand_id
1 'polypeptide(L)'
;MLAMHEDERPSDTATAFEWIHAELTRQGLHDDAAYAARDGYRCGEAALEIIYCLEKAAQGFHGERVGTGVARFYRSAVMNETYRTAVSPLERSPTET
;
A
#
# COMPACT_ATOMS: atom_id res chain seq x y z
N MET A 1 -15.00 -8.84 14.49
CA MET A 1 -14.49 -7.65 13.78
C MET A 1 -15.03 -6.46 14.55
N LEU A 2 -14.18 -5.74 15.29
CA LEU A 2 -14.61 -4.56 16.05
C LEU A 2 -15.07 -3.51 15.05
N ALA A 3 -16.38 -3.29 14.96
CA ALA A 3 -16.95 -2.18 14.22
C ALA A 3 -16.63 -0.90 15.02
N MET A 4 -15.57 -0.20 14.63
CA MET A 4 -15.29 1.14 15.17
C MET A 4 -16.35 2.12 14.67
N HIS A 5 -16.79 3.01 15.56
CA HIS A 5 -17.62 4.15 15.18
C HIS A 5 -16.79 5.06 14.25
N GLU A 6 -17.40 5.64 13.22
CA GLU A 6 -16.67 6.48 12.24
C GLU A 6 -15.97 7.67 12.91
N ASP A 7 -16.55 8.19 13.99
CA ASP A 7 -16.01 9.32 14.77
C ASP A 7 -14.73 8.97 15.56
N GLU A 8 -14.47 7.68 15.80
CA GLU A 8 -13.26 7.20 16.51
C GLU A 8 -12.15 6.78 15.53
N ARG A 9 -12.42 6.86 14.22
CA ARG A 9 -11.46 6.46 13.20
C ARG A 9 -10.35 7.51 13.11
N PRO A 10 -9.07 7.12 13.25
CA PRO A 10 -7.99 8.08 13.10
C PRO A 10 -7.98 8.66 11.69
N SER A 11 -7.80 9.97 11.59
CA SER A 11 -7.77 10.73 10.33
C SER A 11 -6.36 11.17 9.93
N ASP A 12 -5.40 11.02 10.84
CA ASP A 12 -3.99 11.32 10.62
C ASP A 12 -3.08 10.21 11.19
N THR A 13 -1.84 10.21 10.70
CA THR A 13 -0.85 9.17 10.97
C THR A 13 -0.49 9.09 12.45
N ALA A 14 -0.44 10.22 13.15
CA ALA A 14 -0.07 10.27 14.56
C ALA A 14 -1.20 9.71 15.43
N THR A 15 -2.44 10.13 15.18
CA THR A 15 -3.63 9.59 15.86
C THR A 15 -3.80 8.09 15.58
N ALA A 16 -3.53 7.64 14.36
CA ALA A 16 -3.55 6.22 14.02
C ALA A 16 -2.49 5.42 14.78
N PHE A 17 -1.27 5.96 14.88
CA PHE A 17 -0.20 5.39 15.67
C PHE A 17 -0.57 5.27 17.15
N GLU A 18 -1.06 6.37 17.75
CA GLU A 18 -1.43 6.42 19.15
C GLU A 18 -2.53 5.41 19.47
N TRP A 19 -3.51 5.28 18.59
CA TRP A 19 -4.58 4.29 18.72
C TRP A 19 -4.05 2.84 18.72
N ILE A 20 -3.19 2.49 17.75
CA ILE A 20 -2.57 1.15 17.68
C ILE A 20 -1.74 0.88 18.92
N HIS A 21 -0.90 1.84 19.32
CA HIS A 21 -0.02 1.68 20.47
C HIS A 21 -0.80 1.53 21.79
N ALA A 22 -1.87 2.32 21.97
CA ALA A 22 -2.75 2.22 23.12
C ALA A 22 -3.45 0.85 23.17
N GLU A 23 -3.94 0.36 22.03
CA GLU A 23 -4.61 -0.94 21.95
C GLU A 23 -3.66 -2.12 22.23
N LEU A 24 -2.45 -2.10 21.66
CA LEU A 24 -1.42 -3.11 21.95
C LEU A 24 -1.02 -3.11 23.43
N THR A 25 -0.88 -1.92 24.01
CA THR A 25 -0.59 -1.76 25.45
C THR A 25 -1.74 -2.30 26.30
N ARG A 26 -2.99 -2.00 25.95
CA ARG A 26 -4.19 -2.49 26.64
C ARG A 26 -4.29 -4.02 26.62
N GLN A 27 -3.82 -4.65 25.54
CA GLN A 27 -3.79 -6.11 25.40
C GLN A 27 -2.57 -6.77 26.06
N GLY A 28 -1.63 -6.00 26.62
CA GLY A 28 -0.38 -6.52 27.19
C GLY A 28 0.65 -6.98 26.15
N LEU A 29 0.46 -6.61 24.88
CA LEU A 29 1.35 -6.94 23.77
C LEU A 29 2.50 -5.92 23.68
N HIS A 30 3.33 -5.87 24.72
CA HIS A 30 4.37 -4.84 24.88
C HIS A 30 5.46 -4.91 23.81
N ASP A 31 5.83 -6.12 23.35
CA ASP A 31 6.82 -6.29 22.28
C ASP A 31 6.31 -5.75 20.94
N ASP A 32 5.03 -5.98 20.64
CA ASP A 32 4.37 -5.45 19.45
C ASP A 32 4.24 -3.92 19.53
N ALA A 33 3.93 -3.37 20.70
CA ALA A 33 3.88 -1.92 20.93
C ALA A 33 5.27 -1.28 20.71
N ALA A 34 6.33 -1.90 21.23
CA ALA A 34 7.70 -1.46 21.01
C ALA A 34 8.11 -1.55 19.53
N TYR A 35 7.72 -2.62 18.84
CA TYR A 35 7.95 -2.77 17.41
C TYR A 35 7.23 -1.67 16.60
N ALA A 36 5.97 -1.40 16.92
CA ALA A 36 5.18 -0.35 16.29
C ALA A 36 5.82 1.04 16.47
N ALA A 37 6.39 1.32 17.64
CA ALA A 37 7.08 2.59 17.95
C ALA A 37 8.46 2.74 17.32
N ARG A 38 9.13 1.65 16.94
CA ARG A 38 10.54 1.65 16.50
C ARG A 38 10.80 2.57 15.32
N ASP A 39 9.87 2.61 14.37
CA ASP A 39 10.02 3.35 13.11
C ASP A 39 9.16 4.63 13.10
N GLY A 40 8.81 5.15 14.28
CA GLY A 40 7.95 6.32 14.46
C GLY A 40 6.52 6.05 14.01
N TYR A 41 5.93 6.96 13.24
CA TYR A 41 4.51 6.88 12.85
C TYR A 41 4.23 5.96 11.64
N ARG A 42 5.20 5.16 11.18
CA ARG A 42 5.03 4.32 9.97
C ARG A 42 3.90 3.31 10.07
N CYS A 43 3.65 2.76 11.25
CA CYS A 43 2.50 1.86 11.43
C CYS A 43 1.16 2.61 11.32
N GLY A 44 1.11 3.88 11.72
CA GLY A 44 -0.05 4.76 11.52
C GLY A 44 -0.28 5.08 10.04
N GLU A 45 0.77 5.27 9.26
CA GLU A 45 0.68 5.50 7.81
C GLU A 45 0.06 4.30 7.10
N ALA A 46 0.58 3.10 7.40
CA ALA A 46 0.04 1.84 6.85
C ALA A 46 -1.41 1.59 7.28
N ALA A 47 -1.78 1.96 8.51
CA ALA A 47 -3.15 1.82 8.99
C ALA A 47 -4.12 2.76 8.26
N LEU A 48 -3.73 4.02 8.04
CA LEU A 48 -4.53 4.96 7.25
C LEU A 48 -4.74 4.48 5.81
N GLU A 49 -3.70 3.92 5.19
CA GLU A 49 -3.81 3.36 3.84
C GLU A 49 -4.86 2.23 3.78
N ILE A 50 -4.86 1.35 4.79
CA ILE A 50 -5.84 0.27 4.90
C ILE A 50 -7.25 0.82 5.11
N ILE A 51 -7.41 1.78 6.02
CA ILE A 51 -8.69 2.45 6.28
C ILE A 51 -9.25 3.05 4.99
N TYR A 52 -8.45 3.82 4.27
CA TYR A 52 -8.83 4.41 2.98
C TYR A 52 -9.28 3.35 1.97
N CYS A 53 -8.52 2.24 1.86
CA CYS A 53 -8.89 1.15 0.95
C CYS A 53 -10.24 0.51 1.31
N LEU A 54 -10.51 0.33 2.61
CA LEU A 54 -11.79 -0.21 3.09
C LEU A 54 -12.95 0.75 2.82
N GLU A 55 -12.76 2.05 3.03
CA GLU A 55 -13.77 3.07 2.71
C GLU A 55 -14.08 3.13 1.21
N LYS A 56 -13.06 3.05 0.35
CA LYS A 56 -13.24 2.95 -1.10
C LYS A 56 -13.98 1.68 -1.50
N ALA A 57 -13.62 0.54 -0.91
CA ALA A 57 -14.30 -0.73 -1.15
C ALA A 57 -15.78 -0.68 -0.74
N ALA A 58 -16.09 -0.07 0.42
CA ALA A 58 -17.46 0.11 0.88
C ALA A 58 -18.31 0.98 -0.07
N GLN A 59 -17.68 1.91 -0.79
CA GLN A 59 -18.30 2.74 -1.83
C GLN A 59 -18.36 2.05 -3.22
N GLY A 60 -17.91 0.81 -3.33
CA GLY A 60 -17.87 0.05 -4.60
C GLY A 60 -16.66 0.36 -5.49
N PHE A 61 -15.67 1.12 -5.00
CA PHE A 61 -14.42 1.35 -5.70
C PHE A 61 -13.37 0.30 -5.37
N HIS A 62 -12.43 0.06 -6.28
CA HIS A 62 -11.27 -0.77 -5.98
C HIS A 62 -10.32 0.01 -5.05
N GLY A 63 -10.25 -0.41 -3.78
CA GLY A 63 -9.24 0.07 -2.84
C GLY A 63 -7.89 -0.54 -3.17
N GLU A 64 -6.99 0.25 -3.74
CA GLU A 64 -5.60 -0.15 -3.99
C GLU A 64 -4.66 0.54 -3.02
N ARG A 65 -3.79 -0.25 -2.37
CA ARG A 65 -2.63 0.26 -1.65
C ARG A 65 -1.64 0.90 -2.63
N VAL A 66 -1.11 2.05 -2.27
CA VAL A 66 -0.12 2.83 -3.02
C VAL A 66 1.08 1.96 -3.38
N GLY A 67 1.61 1.18 -2.42
CA GLY A 67 2.74 0.29 -2.67
C GLY A 67 2.46 -0.74 -3.79
N THR A 68 1.24 -1.29 -3.82
CA THR A 68 0.80 -2.21 -4.88
C THR A 68 0.66 -1.50 -6.22
N GLY A 69 0.12 -0.28 -6.22
CA GLY A 69 -0.02 0.54 -7.43
C GLY A 69 1.34 0.88 -8.05
N VAL A 70 2.29 1.30 -7.22
CA VAL A 70 3.67 1.58 -7.64
C VAL A 70 4.35 0.33 -8.19
N ALA A 71 4.25 -0.80 -7.49
CA ALA A 71 4.84 -2.06 -7.96
C ALA A 71 4.25 -2.51 -9.29
N ARG A 72 2.92 -2.37 -9.47
CA ARG A 72 2.24 -2.66 -10.74
C ARG A 72 2.72 -1.72 -11.84
N PHE A 73 2.77 -0.42 -11.58
CA PHE A 73 3.25 0.57 -12.54
C PHE A 73 4.68 0.26 -12.98
N TYR A 74 5.59 0.03 -12.03
CA TYR A 74 6.98 -0.30 -12.32
C TYR A 74 7.09 -1.59 -13.15
N ARG A 75 6.38 -2.65 -12.77
CA ARG A 75 6.32 -3.89 -13.56
C ARG A 75 5.84 -3.62 -14.97
N SER A 76 4.75 -2.88 -15.14
CA SER A 76 4.22 -2.54 -16.46
C SER A 76 5.22 -1.71 -17.27
N ALA A 77 5.86 -0.70 -16.68
CA ALA A 77 6.85 0.13 -17.35
C ALA A 77 8.06 -0.69 -17.79
N VAL A 78 8.66 -1.46 -16.90
CA VAL A 78 9.85 -2.28 -17.21
C VAL A 78 9.54 -3.40 -18.18
N MET A 79 8.43 -4.12 -17.98
CA MET A 79 8.09 -5.27 -18.84
C MET A 79 7.60 -4.83 -20.22
N ASN A 80 6.86 -3.71 -20.33
CA ASN A 80 6.48 -3.16 -21.64
C ASN A 80 7.68 -2.54 -22.37
N GLU A 81 8.62 -1.88 -21.66
CA GLU A 81 9.87 -1.40 -22.27
C GLU A 81 10.72 -2.58 -22.76
N THR A 82 10.84 -3.64 -21.96
CA THR A 82 11.57 -4.86 -22.34
C THR A 82 10.93 -5.55 -23.56
N TYR A 83 9.59 -5.60 -23.62
CA TYR A 83 8.88 -6.12 -24.80
C TYR A 83 9.11 -5.26 -26.05
N ARG A 84 9.09 -3.93 -25.90
CA ARG A 84 9.33 -2.99 -27.01
C ARG A 84 10.76 -3.06 -27.54
N THR A 85 11.76 -3.23 -26.67
CA THR A 85 13.17 -3.39 -27.07
C THR A 85 13.42 -4.78 -27.69
N ALA A 86 12.77 -5.83 -27.20
CA ALA A 86 12.93 -7.20 -27.71
C ALA A 86 12.27 -7.44 -29.09
N VAL A 87 11.21 -6.69 -29.43
CA VAL A 87 10.52 -6.80 -30.74
C VAL A 87 11.23 -6.00 -31.84
N SER A 88 12.14 -5.08 -31.51
CA SER A 88 12.81 -4.19 -32.47
C SER A 88 13.90 -4.81 -33.39
N PRO A 89 14.50 -6.00 -33.15
CA PRO A 89 15.47 -6.57 -34.11
C PRO A 89 14.86 -7.41 -35.24
N LEU A 90 13.58 -7.79 -35.18
CA LEU A 90 12.98 -8.73 -36.15
C LEU A 90 12.32 -8.09 -37.38
N GLU A 91 12.30 -6.75 -37.48
CA GLU A 91 11.76 -6.02 -38.64
C GLU A 91 12.85 -5.43 -39.57
N ARG A 92 13.98 -6.11 -39.73
CA ARG A 92 14.88 -5.86 -40.88
C ARG A 92 14.80 -7.01 -41.86
N SER A 93 13.87 -6.89 -42.81
CA SER A 93 13.86 -7.69 -44.03
C SER A 93 15.21 -7.52 -44.76
N PRO A 94 15.86 -8.59 -45.24
CA PRO A 94 17.00 -8.48 -46.13
C PRO A 94 16.51 -7.95 -47.48
N THR A 95 17.13 -6.89 -47.94
CA THR A 95 17.17 -6.52 -49.36
C THR A 95 17.59 -7.73 -50.19
N GLU A 96 16.72 -8.22 -51.08
CA GLU A 96 17.10 -9.06 -52.20
C GLU A 96 17.12 -8.23 -53.48
N THR A 97 18.36 -7.96 -53.91
CA THR A 97 18.96 -7.86 -55.25
C THR A 97 18.12 -7.37 -56.43
#